data_AF-A0A4Q8QSP9-F1
#
_entry.id   AF-A0A4Q8QSP9-F1
#
_cell.length_a   1.000
_cell.length_b   1.000
_cell.length_c   1.000
_cell.angle_alpha   90.00
_cell.angle_beta   90.00
_cell.angle_gamma   90.00
#
_symmetry.space_group_name_H-M   'P 1'
#
loop_
_entity.id
_entity.type
_entity.pdbx_description
1 polymer ?
#
loop_
_entity_poly.entity_id
_entity_poly.type
_entity_poly.pdbx_seq_one_letter_code
_entity_poly.pdbx_strand_id
1 'polypeptide(L)'
;MFSSRNAFENDVCPVREELLGQMYRANPAGLQALVESVSSDVRAMLALFCYRRHHLHSLAVAIAATCSERELAYFGGHVGNNLYKLSRQPARSAAPSHGGRKPITLSTKPLATFAPIVDDLDEEEVAETVTV
;
A
#
# COMPACT_ATOMS: atom_id res chain seq x y z
N MET A 1 -20.11 -28.69 -3.31
CA MET A 1 -20.01 -27.83 -2.11
C MET A 1 -18.55 -27.53 -1.89
N PHE A 2 -18.10 -26.29 -2.10
CA PHE A 2 -16.72 -25.92 -1.74
C PHE A 2 -16.66 -25.86 -0.22
N SER A 3 -15.86 -26.73 0.41
CA SER A 3 -15.58 -26.61 1.85
C SER A 3 -15.09 -25.19 2.12
N SER A 4 -15.66 -24.53 3.11
CA SER A 4 -15.31 -23.17 3.54
C SER A 4 -13.79 -22.95 3.71
N ARG A 5 -13.05 -24.02 4.07
CA ARG A 5 -11.58 -24.06 4.09
C ARG A 5 -10.92 -23.90 2.71
N ASN A 6 -11.47 -24.51 1.67
CA ASN A 6 -10.93 -24.48 0.31
C ASN A 6 -11.16 -23.11 -0.35
N ALA A 7 -12.25 -22.40 -0.03
CA ALA A 7 -12.44 -21.02 -0.50
C ALA A 7 -11.38 -20.06 0.08
N PHE A 8 -10.98 -20.27 1.34
CA PHE A 8 -9.82 -19.61 1.92
C PHE A 8 -8.53 -20.04 1.18
N GLU A 9 -8.31 -21.31 0.89
CA GLU A 9 -7.04 -21.75 0.28
C GLU A 9 -6.84 -21.26 -1.17
N ASN A 10 -7.91 -21.13 -1.96
CA ASN A 10 -7.81 -20.85 -3.41
C ASN A 10 -7.87 -19.37 -3.81
N ASP A 11 -7.77 -18.42 -2.87
CA ASP A 11 -7.81 -16.97 -3.16
C ASP A 11 -9.03 -16.51 -3.99
N VAL A 12 -10.15 -17.21 -3.88
CA VAL A 12 -11.39 -16.85 -4.58
C VAL A 12 -12.12 -15.79 -3.76
N CYS A 13 -12.46 -14.66 -4.38
CA CYS A 13 -13.25 -13.63 -3.72
C CYS A 13 -14.70 -14.13 -3.53
N PRO A 14 -15.25 -14.12 -2.31
CA PRO A 14 -16.61 -14.60 -2.05
C PRO A 14 -17.70 -13.63 -2.53
N VAL A 15 -17.31 -12.45 -3.03
CA VAL A 15 -18.18 -11.41 -3.58
C VAL A 15 -17.74 -11.02 -4.99
N ARG A 16 -18.63 -10.37 -5.74
CA ARG A 16 -18.30 -9.82 -7.06
C ARG A 16 -17.31 -8.66 -6.92
N GLU A 17 -16.46 -8.49 -7.91
CA GLU A 17 -15.45 -7.42 -7.95
C GLU A 17 -16.06 -6.02 -7.81
N GLU A 18 -17.22 -5.79 -8.41
CA GLU A 18 -17.97 -4.52 -8.30
C GLU A 18 -18.29 -4.16 -6.84
N LEU A 19 -18.78 -5.12 -6.05
CA LEU A 19 -19.11 -4.91 -4.64
C LEU A 19 -17.84 -4.66 -3.81
N LEU A 20 -16.77 -5.43 -4.09
CA LEU A 20 -15.48 -5.22 -3.42
C LEU A 20 -14.90 -3.83 -3.72
N GLY A 21 -15.02 -3.37 -4.97
CA GLY A 21 -14.59 -2.04 -5.38
C GLY A 21 -15.36 -0.92 -4.68
N GLN A 22 -16.68 -1.09 -4.51
CA GLN A 22 -17.52 -0.17 -3.75
C GLN A 22 -17.10 -0.12 -2.27
N MET A 23 -16.89 -1.27 -1.63
CA MET A 23 -16.42 -1.34 -0.24
C MET A 23 -15.04 -0.70 -0.06
N TYR A 24 -14.11 -0.90 -1.01
CA TYR A 24 -12.78 -0.32 -0.96
C TYR A 24 -12.78 1.22 -1.05
N ARG A 25 -13.70 1.78 -1.84
CA ARG A 25 -13.82 3.24 -2.04
C ARG A 25 -14.77 3.92 -1.05
N ALA A 26 -15.53 3.15 -0.28
CA ALA A 26 -16.52 3.68 0.65
C ALA A 26 -15.87 4.38 1.86
N ASN A 27 -16.50 5.45 2.31
CA ASN A 27 -16.23 6.06 3.61
C ASN A 27 -16.60 5.07 4.75
N PRO A 28 -16.03 5.14 5.97
CA PRO A 28 -16.31 4.16 7.03
C PRO A 28 -17.80 3.95 7.34
N ALA A 29 -18.61 5.00 7.28
CA ALA A 29 -20.06 4.90 7.43
C ALA A 29 -20.73 4.11 6.30
N GLY A 30 -20.31 4.34 5.04
CA GLY A 30 -20.81 3.60 3.88
C GLY A 30 -20.32 2.16 3.86
N LEU A 31 -19.10 1.92 4.33
CA LEU A 31 -18.54 0.58 4.46
C LEU A 31 -19.35 -0.27 5.44
N GLN A 32 -19.75 0.26 6.59
CA GLN A 32 -20.58 -0.48 7.55
C GLN A 32 -21.92 -0.93 6.93
N ALA A 33 -22.62 -0.02 6.23
CA ALA A 33 -23.88 -0.35 5.57
C ALA A 33 -23.71 -1.43 4.48
N LEU A 34 -22.62 -1.36 3.69
CA LEU A 34 -22.32 -2.38 2.69
C LEU A 34 -21.98 -3.73 3.33
N VAL A 35 -21.20 -3.73 4.42
CA VAL A 35 -20.83 -4.93 5.17
C VAL A 35 -22.08 -5.58 5.78
N GLU A 36 -23.00 -4.80 6.36
CA GLU A 36 -24.25 -5.32 6.95
C GLU A 36 -25.17 -6.01 5.94
N SER A 37 -25.10 -5.62 4.66
CA SER A 37 -25.87 -6.28 3.59
C SER A 37 -25.40 -7.72 3.29
N VAL A 38 -24.24 -8.11 3.82
CA VAL A 38 -23.58 -9.38 3.55
C VAL A 38 -23.70 -10.30 4.77
N SER A 39 -23.95 -11.59 4.54
CA SER A 39 -24.02 -12.58 5.63
C SER A 39 -22.72 -12.65 6.43
N SER A 40 -22.81 -13.00 7.71
CA SER A 40 -21.65 -13.01 8.61
C SER A 40 -20.53 -13.95 8.14
N ASP A 41 -20.89 -15.13 7.61
CA ASP A 41 -19.95 -16.07 7.00
C ASP A 41 -19.16 -15.45 5.84
N VAL A 42 -19.86 -14.76 4.93
CA VAL A 42 -19.23 -14.12 3.77
C VAL A 42 -18.33 -12.97 4.20
N ARG A 43 -18.71 -12.21 5.24
CA ARG A 43 -17.86 -11.17 5.82
C ARG A 43 -16.56 -11.74 6.39
N ALA A 44 -16.62 -12.86 7.10
CA ALA A 44 -15.43 -13.51 7.64
C ALA A 44 -14.51 -14.02 6.53
N MET A 45 -15.06 -14.67 5.49
CA MET A 45 -14.30 -15.09 4.31
C MET A 45 -13.69 -13.90 3.57
N LEU A 46 -14.44 -12.80 3.43
CA LEU A 46 -13.99 -11.59 2.76
C LEU A 46 -12.85 -10.89 3.52
N ALA A 47 -12.96 -10.77 4.85
CA ALA A 47 -11.91 -10.21 5.68
C ALA A 47 -10.59 -10.99 5.52
N LEU A 48 -10.66 -12.32 5.50
CA LEU A 48 -9.50 -13.20 5.32
C LEU A 48 -8.91 -13.12 3.90
N PHE A 49 -9.76 -12.97 2.88
CA PHE A 49 -9.34 -12.72 1.50
C PHE A 49 -8.59 -11.38 1.37
N CYS A 50 -9.12 -10.32 1.98
CA CYS A 50 -8.50 -8.99 1.98
C CYS A 50 -7.21 -8.96 2.80
N TYR A 51 -7.12 -9.72 3.90
CA TYR A 51 -5.97 -9.70 4.80
C TYR A 51 -4.66 -10.14 4.14
N ARG A 52 -4.73 -11.08 3.19
CA ARG A 52 -3.57 -11.55 2.42
C ARG A 52 -3.07 -10.56 1.39
N ARG A 53 -3.88 -9.56 1.01
CA ARG A 53 -3.53 -8.55 0.01
C ARG A 53 -3.12 -7.26 0.70
N HIS A 54 -1.86 -6.87 0.54
CA HIS A 54 -1.32 -5.68 1.21
C HIS A 54 -2.15 -4.41 0.96
N HIS A 55 -2.61 -4.19 -0.27
CA HIS A 55 -3.41 -3.00 -0.64
C HIS A 55 -4.84 -3.01 -0.08
N LEU A 56 -5.35 -4.15 0.41
CA LEU A 56 -6.66 -4.29 1.05
C LEU A 56 -6.56 -4.51 2.56
N HIS A 57 -5.36 -4.39 3.14
CA HIS A 57 -5.15 -4.76 4.52
C HIS A 57 -5.96 -3.89 5.49
N SER A 58 -6.05 -2.58 5.24
CA SER A 58 -6.88 -1.67 6.03
C SER A 58 -8.37 -2.06 5.98
N LEU A 59 -8.86 -2.42 4.79
CA LEU A 59 -10.21 -2.89 4.57
C LEU A 59 -10.46 -4.22 5.31
N ALA A 60 -9.50 -5.15 5.27
CA ALA A 60 -9.57 -6.42 5.98
C ALA A 60 -9.79 -6.23 7.48
N VAL A 61 -9.01 -5.33 8.09
CA VAL A 61 -9.10 -5.02 9.53
C VAL A 61 -10.45 -4.35 9.85
N ALA A 62 -10.92 -3.44 9.00
CA ALA A 62 -12.22 -2.77 9.17
C ALA A 62 -13.40 -3.76 9.10
N ILE A 63 -13.39 -4.67 8.11
CA ILE A 63 -14.42 -5.73 8.00
C ILE A 63 -14.33 -6.67 9.20
N ALA A 64 -13.13 -7.10 9.58
CA ALA A 64 -12.90 -7.97 10.73
C ALA A 64 -13.38 -7.37 12.06
N ALA A 65 -13.44 -6.05 12.19
CA ALA A 65 -14.01 -5.38 13.36
C ALA A 65 -15.53 -5.62 13.52
N THR A 66 -16.22 -5.93 12.42
CA THR A 66 -17.66 -6.25 12.39
C THR A 66 -17.97 -7.75 12.55
N CYS A 67 -16.94 -8.60 12.50
CA CYS A 67 -17.06 -10.05 12.59
C CYS A 67 -16.89 -10.55 14.03
N SER A 68 -17.42 -11.73 14.31
CA SER A 68 -17.15 -12.43 15.57
C SER A 68 -15.81 -13.19 15.51
N GLU A 69 -15.18 -13.38 16.68
CA GLU A 69 -13.93 -14.17 16.79
C GLU A 69 -14.14 -15.60 16.30
N ARG A 70 -15.30 -16.21 16.64
CA ARG A 70 -15.63 -17.59 16.27
C ARG A 70 -15.69 -17.79 14.77
N GLU A 71 -16.31 -16.85 14.03
CA GLU A 71 -16.41 -16.93 12.57
C GLU A 71 -15.03 -16.77 11.93
N LEU A 72 -14.25 -15.77 12.34
CA LEU A 72 -12.89 -15.58 11.82
C LEU A 72 -12.01 -16.81 12.10
N ALA A 73 -12.11 -17.40 13.30
CA ALA A 73 -11.41 -18.63 13.66
C ALA A 73 -11.87 -19.84 12.84
N TYR A 74 -13.18 -19.94 12.57
CA TYR A 74 -13.75 -21.05 11.81
C TYR A 74 -13.23 -21.08 10.36
N PHE A 75 -13.21 -19.92 9.70
CA PHE A 75 -12.75 -19.82 8.30
C PHE A 75 -11.22 -19.69 8.17
N GLY A 76 -10.55 -19.01 9.11
CA GLY A 76 -9.14 -18.62 9.01
C GLY A 76 -8.21 -19.23 10.05
N GLY A 77 -8.70 -20.06 10.96
CA GLY A 77 -7.90 -20.68 12.02
C GLY A 77 -7.11 -19.66 12.84
N HIS A 78 -5.80 -19.92 12.99
CA HIS A 78 -4.89 -19.01 13.71
C HIS A 78 -4.80 -17.61 13.08
N VAL A 79 -4.86 -17.52 11.75
CA VAL A 79 -4.85 -16.23 11.05
C VAL A 79 -6.09 -15.43 11.42
N GLY A 80 -7.24 -16.08 11.46
CA GLY A 80 -8.51 -15.48 11.89
C GLY A 80 -8.46 -14.96 13.32
N ASN A 81 -7.93 -15.74 14.26
CA ASN A 81 -7.75 -15.30 15.65
C ASN A 81 -6.83 -14.08 15.77
N ASN A 82 -5.74 -14.06 15.01
CA ASN A 82 -4.81 -12.93 15.00
C ASN A 82 -5.44 -11.69 14.36
N LEU A 83 -6.19 -11.86 13.27
CA LEU A 83 -6.91 -10.78 12.60
C LEU A 83 -7.99 -10.18 13.52
N TYR A 84 -8.71 -11.01 14.28
CA TYR A 84 -9.66 -10.54 15.28
C TYR A 84 -8.98 -9.70 16.36
N LYS A 85 -7.84 -10.16 16.90
CA LYS A 85 -7.06 -9.38 17.88
C LYS A 85 -6.58 -8.05 17.29
N LEU A 86 -6.11 -8.08 16.04
CA LEU A 86 -5.64 -6.90 15.32
C LEU A 86 -6.77 -5.87 15.11
N SER A 87 -7.98 -6.32 14.76
CA SER A 87 -9.13 -5.42 14.56
C SER A 87 -9.66 -4.79 15.85
N ARG A 88 -9.40 -5.41 17.00
CA ARG A 88 -9.74 -4.88 18.33
C ARG A 88 -8.66 -4.02 18.96
N GLN A 89 -7.43 -4.07 18.45
CA GLN A 89 -6.42 -3.12 18.88
C GLN A 89 -6.89 -1.73 18.46
N PRO A 90 -6.92 -0.75 19.40
CA PRO A 90 -7.16 0.63 19.01
C PRO A 90 -6.13 0.94 17.95
N ALA A 91 -6.57 1.35 16.76
CA ALA A 91 -5.66 1.79 15.72
C ALA A 91 -4.75 2.80 16.41
N ARG A 92 -3.50 2.40 16.67
CA ARG A 92 -2.46 3.35 17.05
C ARG A 92 -2.51 4.29 15.90
N SER A 93 -3.14 5.45 16.11
CA SER A 93 -3.35 6.42 15.08
C SER A 93 -1.95 6.63 14.55
N ALA A 94 -1.67 6.11 13.36
CA ALA A 94 -0.47 6.46 12.64
C ALA A 94 -0.75 7.91 12.33
N ALA A 95 -0.45 8.77 13.31
CA ALA A 95 -0.46 10.19 13.13
C ALA A 95 0.28 10.39 11.82
N PRO A 96 -0.30 11.10 10.85
CA PRO A 96 0.45 11.40 9.63
C PRO A 96 1.80 11.93 10.11
N SER A 97 2.89 11.25 9.75
CA SER A 97 4.24 11.61 10.21
C SER A 97 4.71 12.89 9.49
N HIS A 98 3.82 13.86 9.34
CA HIS A 98 3.97 15.12 8.62
C HIS A 98 4.37 16.24 9.58
N GLY A 99 4.72 15.94 10.84
CA GLY A 99 4.90 16.96 11.88
C GLY A 99 6.20 16.92 12.69
N GLY A 100 7.25 16.22 12.23
CA GLY A 100 8.47 16.10 13.05
C GLY A 100 9.78 15.83 12.32
N ARG A 101 9.82 15.88 10.98
CA ARG A 101 11.10 15.85 10.29
C ARG A 101 11.73 17.22 10.45
N LYS A 102 12.91 17.29 11.09
CA LYS A 102 13.74 18.49 11.10
C LYS A 102 13.87 18.98 9.66
N PRO A 103 13.71 20.28 9.37
CA PRO A 103 13.84 20.79 8.01
C PRO A 103 15.20 20.36 7.47
N ILE A 104 15.19 19.68 6.32
CA ILE A 104 16.40 19.42 5.56
C ILE A 104 16.81 20.77 4.99
N THR A 105 17.80 21.41 5.57
CA THR A 105 18.36 22.64 5.02
C THR A 105 19.23 22.29 3.83
N LEU A 106 18.89 22.76 2.64
CA LEU A 106 19.82 22.75 1.51
C LEU A 106 21.01 23.66 1.85
N SER A 107 22.22 23.19 1.54
CA SER A 107 23.42 24.03 1.65
C SER A 107 23.28 25.18 0.65
N THR A 108 23.05 26.39 1.13
CA THR A 108 23.02 27.60 0.31
C THR A 108 24.43 28.12 0.00
N LYS A 109 25.47 27.28 0.19
CA LYS A 109 26.81 27.64 -0.22
C LYS A 109 26.79 27.76 -1.75
N PRO A 110 27.06 28.95 -2.32
CA PRO A 110 27.15 29.06 -3.77
C PRO A 110 28.22 28.08 -4.25
N LEU A 111 27.88 27.31 -5.28
CA LEU A 111 28.85 26.51 -6.01
C LEU A 111 30.03 27.42 -6.33
N ALA A 112 31.24 27.01 -5.94
CA ALA A 112 32.44 27.76 -6.25
C ALA A 112 32.45 28.02 -7.76
N THR A 113 32.62 29.29 -8.13
CA THR A 113 32.71 29.72 -9.53
C THR A 113 33.73 28.84 -10.24
N PHE A 114 33.28 28.05 -11.20
CA PHE A 114 34.20 27.33 -12.08
C PHE A 114 35.14 28.34 -12.70
N ALA A 115 36.45 28.09 -12.59
CA ALA A 115 37.45 28.89 -13.27
C ALA A 115 37.13 28.86 -14.79
N PRO A 116 37.20 30.00 -15.48
CA PRO A 116 37.02 30.01 -16.93
C PRO A 116 38.06 29.09 -17.57
N ILE A 117 37.60 28.19 -18.41
CA ILE A 117 38.46 27.43 -19.30
C ILE A 117 38.98 28.45 -20.30
N VAL A 118 40.28 28.76 -20.22
CA VAL A 118 40.98 29.50 -21.26
C VAL A 118 41.07 28.58 -22.47
N ASP A 119 40.34 28.93 -23.52
CA ASP A 119 40.41 28.29 -24.83
C ASP A 119 41.49 29.03 -25.61
N ASP A 120 42.75 28.62 -25.45
CA ASP A 120 43.85 29.07 -26.31
C ASP A 120 43.69 28.37 -27.67
N LEU A 121 42.74 28.88 -28.47
CA LEU A 121 42.65 28.63 -29.89
C LEU A 121 43.68 29.51 -30.60
N ASP A 122 44.93 29.05 -30.66
CA ASP A 122 45.89 29.59 -31.62
C ASP A 122 45.65 28.94 -32.99
N GLU A 123 44.75 29.53 -33.77
CA GLU A 123 44.74 29.40 -35.23
C GLU A 123 45.83 30.31 -35.80
N GLU A 124 47.02 29.77 -36.13
CA GLU A 124 47.82 30.32 -37.23
C GLU A 124 48.22 29.20 -38.21
N GLU A 125 47.56 29.29 -39.36
CA GLU A 125 47.91 28.77 -40.66
C GLU A 125 49.39 29.04 -41.01
N VAL A 126 50.17 27.99 -41.29
CA VAL A 126 51.32 28.11 -42.19
C VAL A 126 51.41 26.87 -43.07
N ALA A 127 51.31 27.12 -44.37
CA ALA A 127 51.42 26.18 -45.46
C ALA A 127 52.86 25.70 -45.72
N GLU A 128 52.96 24.70 -46.62
CA GLU A 128 54.16 24.28 -47.40
C GLU A 128 55.27 23.52 -46.65
N THR A 129 55.93 22.46 -47.15
CA THR A 129 55.95 21.75 -48.44
C THR A 129 56.61 20.37 -48.28
N VAL A 130 56.25 19.45 -49.19
CA VAL A 130 56.81 18.14 -49.57
C VAL A 130 58.35 18.08 -49.70
N THR A 131 58.97 16.95 -49.33
CA THR A 131 59.96 16.19 -50.16
C THR A 131 60.13 14.75 -49.63
N VAL A 132 59.63 13.76 -50.38
CA VAL A 132 60.33 12.67 -51.11
C VAL A 132 60.99 11.62 -50.22
#